data_AF-A0A2N3E632-F1
#
_entry.id   AF-A0A2N3E632-F1
#
_cell.length_a   1.000
_cell.length_b   1.000
_cell.length_c   1.000
_cell.angle_alpha   90.00
_cell.angle_beta   90.00
_cell.angle_gamma   90.00
#
_symmetry.space_group_name_H-M   'P 1'
#
loop_
_entity.id
_entity.type
_entity.pdbx_description
1 polymer ?
#
loop_
_entity_poly.entity_id
_entity_poly.type
_entity_poly.pdbx_seq_one_letter_code
_entity_poly.pdbx_strand_id
1 'polypeptide(L)'
;MGAKIAAKSVGPIGDGQAQEEDRLRFGALSVAALLVALVYGGTLAWLLLSDNRLAGEPVIHLALAEDDFAESETPRATPGLDAAGIADATPDRPDADEPSADEQALLDAARRIGEAEEIAAEDVAAQVRIVGAESVSGGEEAAPDEKSEIRALPPVPDPALVEKTPQGLLPQIAADGRTPREVYARPVPPGTPVMRRIALVVSGMGISESATAHAIETLPPEVTLSFAPYGPGLQDWIAKARAAGHEVLLELPMEPFGYPQNDPGPYTLLTSLSAEENLSRLEWLMGRFTGYAGVMNYQGARFTTSASTVETVMAALQKRGLLYVDNGASARSLAPQLARDAGMPAVQATRIVDPVQNPQ
;
A
#
# COMPACT_ATOMS: atom_id res chain seq x y z
N MET A 1 58.98 40.65 102.76
CA MET A 1 59.88 41.50 101.96
C MET A 1 60.39 40.67 100.79
N GLY A 2 60.15 41.12 99.55
CA GLY A 2 60.89 40.69 98.36
C GLY A 2 60.33 39.50 97.56
N ALA A 3 59.98 39.77 96.30
CA ALA A 3 59.43 38.87 95.30
C ALA A 3 60.47 37.95 94.61
N LYS A 4 59.98 36.85 94.02
CA LYS A 4 60.59 35.99 92.97
C LYS A 4 59.40 35.37 92.21
N ILE A 5 59.07 35.78 90.98
CA ILE A 5 59.64 35.48 89.65
C ILE A 5 59.53 34.00 89.24
N ALA A 6 58.91 33.84 88.07
CA ALA A 6 58.41 32.65 87.38
C ALA A 6 59.47 31.86 86.58
N ALA A 7 59.17 30.59 86.25
CA ALA A 7 59.34 30.00 84.91
C ALA A 7 58.86 28.51 84.81
N LYS A 8 58.14 28.25 83.70
CA LYS A 8 58.07 27.06 82.82
C LYS A 8 57.50 25.68 83.27
N SER A 9 56.48 25.29 82.49
CA SER A 9 56.34 24.03 81.71
C SER A 9 55.90 22.73 82.40
N VAL A 10 54.63 22.32 82.19
CA VAL A 10 54.17 21.00 81.71
C VAL A 10 52.74 21.20 81.13
N GLY A 11 52.41 20.49 80.03
CA GLY A 11 51.15 20.62 79.27
C GLY A 11 49.88 20.14 79.98
N PRO A 12 48.73 20.20 79.29
CA PRO A 12 48.16 18.93 78.83
C PRO A 12 47.51 18.96 77.45
N ILE A 13 47.25 17.74 77.01
CA ILE A 13 46.35 17.28 75.95
C ILE A 13 44.96 17.91 76.10
N GLY A 14 44.32 18.26 74.99
CA GLY A 14 42.92 18.68 74.96
C GLY A 14 42.48 19.11 73.57
N ASP A 15 41.60 18.29 72.98
CA ASP A 15 40.83 18.48 71.75
C ASP A 15 40.29 19.92 71.60
N GLY A 16 40.28 20.55 70.43
CA GLY A 16 39.74 20.03 69.20
C GLY A 16 38.32 20.58 69.01
N GLN A 17 38.17 21.36 67.94
CA GLN A 17 36.92 21.73 67.24
C GLN A 17 36.38 23.17 67.42
N ALA A 18 35.98 23.69 66.25
CA ALA A 18 35.05 24.77 65.95
C ALA A 18 35.58 26.21 65.96
N GLN A 19 35.95 26.71 64.75
CA GLN A 19 35.19 27.77 64.06
C GLN A 19 35.98 28.29 62.85
N GLU A 20 35.50 28.02 61.63
CA GLU A 20 35.60 28.98 60.50
C GLU A 20 34.59 28.61 59.39
N GLU A 21 33.30 28.65 59.71
CA GLU A 21 32.24 28.85 58.71
C GLU A 21 32.02 30.36 58.58
N ASP A 22 32.38 31.01 57.46
CA ASP A 22 31.51 32.05 56.84
C ASP A 22 31.97 32.64 55.47
N ARG A 23 32.44 31.85 54.48
CA ARG A 23 32.90 32.47 53.20
C ARG A 23 32.46 31.86 51.86
N LEU A 24 31.66 30.80 51.80
CA LEU A 24 31.43 30.09 50.52
C LEU A 24 29.96 29.78 50.14
N ARG A 25 28.96 30.50 50.68
CA ARG A 25 27.54 30.24 50.38
C ARG A 25 26.88 31.16 49.33
N PHE A 26 27.65 31.94 48.56
CA PHE A 26 27.11 32.78 47.46
C PHE A 26 27.45 32.29 46.04
N GLY A 27 28.08 31.12 45.88
CA GLY A 27 28.50 30.62 44.57
C GLY A 27 27.47 29.77 43.83
N ALA A 28 26.89 28.76 44.48
CA ALA A 28 26.20 27.69 43.75
C ALA A 28 24.78 28.06 43.25
N LEU A 29 23.98 28.73 44.07
CA LEU A 29 22.60 29.11 43.70
C LEU A 29 22.58 30.19 42.62
N SER A 30 23.52 31.13 42.68
CA SER A 30 23.70 32.21 41.70
C SER A 30 24.07 31.65 40.32
N VAL A 31 24.97 30.66 40.29
CA VAL A 31 25.40 29.98 39.06
C VAL A 31 24.25 29.16 38.47
N ALA A 32 23.48 28.45 39.30
CA ALA A 32 22.33 27.67 38.83
C ALA A 32 21.23 28.57 38.21
N ALA A 33 20.92 29.71 38.83
CA ALA A 33 19.93 30.65 38.31
C ALA A 33 20.37 31.25 36.96
N LEU A 34 21.66 31.54 36.81
CA LEU A 34 22.22 32.11 35.58
C LEU A 34 22.23 31.10 34.42
N LEU A 35 22.45 29.81 34.72
CA LEU A 35 22.34 28.73 33.74
C LEU A 35 20.90 28.54 33.24
N VAL A 36 19.92 28.57 34.15
CA VAL A 36 18.51 28.48 33.76
C VAL A 36 18.11 29.69 32.91
N ALA A 37 18.52 30.89 33.30
CA ALA A 37 18.25 32.10 32.53
C ALA A 37 18.88 32.06 31.13
N LEU A 38 20.08 31.47 30.99
CA LEU A 38 20.72 31.27 29.68
C LEU A 38 20.00 30.25 28.81
N VAL A 39 19.51 29.15 29.38
CA VAL A 39 18.75 28.14 28.63
C VAL A 39 17.44 28.73 28.12
N TYR A 40 16.66 29.39 28.98
CA TYR A 40 15.38 30.00 28.58
C TYR A 40 15.56 31.23 27.68
N GLY A 41 16.58 32.04 27.93
CA GLY A 41 16.92 33.17 27.07
C GLY A 41 17.38 32.73 25.69
N GLY A 42 18.18 31.65 25.62
CA GLY A 42 18.63 31.06 24.37
C GLY A 42 17.50 30.46 23.54
N THR A 43 16.58 29.71 24.17
CA THR A 43 15.42 29.16 23.46
C THR A 43 14.45 30.25 23.00
N LEU A 44 14.21 31.28 23.82
CA LEU A 44 13.35 32.39 23.42
C LEU A 44 13.98 33.23 22.30
N ALA A 45 15.28 33.48 22.35
CA ALA A 45 15.99 34.16 21.26
C ALA A 45 16.00 33.33 19.98
N TRP A 46 16.18 32.01 20.09
CA TRP A 46 16.07 31.10 18.95
C TRP A 46 14.67 31.15 18.31
N LEU A 47 13.60 31.09 19.11
CA LEU A 47 12.22 31.19 18.61
C LEU A 47 11.89 32.55 17.96
N LEU A 48 12.47 33.64 18.46
CA LEU A 48 12.19 34.99 17.95
C LEU A 48 13.06 35.37 16.74
N LEU A 49 14.25 34.78 16.59
CA LEU A 49 15.15 35.03 15.46
C LEU A 49 15.10 33.94 14.38
N SER A 50 14.54 32.75 14.67
CA SER A 50 14.32 31.72 13.66
C SER A 50 13.16 32.13 12.76
N ASP A 51 13.47 32.54 11.53
CA ASP A 51 12.48 32.84 10.48
C ASP A 51 11.88 31.51 9.97
N ASN A 52 10.97 30.91 10.76
CA ASN A 52 10.29 29.67 10.43
C ASN A 52 9.10 29.94 9.50
N ARG A 53 9.39 30.31 8.24
CA ARG A 53 8.38 30.51 7.20
C ARG A 53 7.67 29.22 6.75
N LEU A 54 7.98 28.07 7.37
CA LEU A 54 7.47 26.74 7.01
C LEU A 54 7.07 25.90 8.24
N ALA A 55 6.95 26.50 9.43
CA ALA A 55 6.45 25.77 10.60
C ALA A 55 4.93 25.52 10.44
N GLY A 56 4.59 24.39 9.83
CA GLY A 56 3.20 23.91 9.70
C GLY A 56 2.80 23.36 8.34
N GLU A 57 3.63 23.48 7.30
CA GLU A 57 3.37 22.88 5.99
C GLU A 57 4.34 21.72 5.72
N PRO A 58 3.87 20.54 5.28
CA PRO A 58 4.75 19.43 4.98
C PRO A 58 5.59 19.74 3.73
N VAL A 59 6.82 20.21 3.92
CA VAL A 59 7.79 20.37 2.84
C VAL A 59 8.55 19.06 2.68
N ILE A 60 8.23 18.32 1.62
CA ILE A 60 9.02 17.15 1.22
C ILE A 60 10.20 17.66 0.39
N HIS A 61 11.40 17.49 0.92
CA HIS A 61 12.63 17.64 0.13
C HIS A 61 12.79 16.40 -0.76
N LEU A 62 12.59 16.56 -2.07
CA LEU A 62 12.95 15.54 -3.05
C LEU A 62 14.47 15.58 -3.28
N ALA A 63 15.20 14.64 -2.69
CA ALA A 63 16.53 14.30 -3.17
C ALA A 63 16.37 13.42 -4.41
N LEU A 64 16.52 14.01 -5.60
CA LEU A 64 16.75 13.23 -6.81
C LEU A 64 18.16 12.64 -6.69
N ALA A 65 18.26 11.33 -6.47
CA ALA A 65 19.53 10.63 -6.59
C ALA A 65 19.98 10.72 -8.05
N GLU A 66 21.18 11.25 -8.28
CA GLU A 66 21.91 11.05 -9.52
C GLU A 66 22.40 9.60 -9.53
N ASP A 67 21.76 8.74 -10.32
CA ASP A 67 22.28 7.40 -10.57
C ASP A 67 23.21 7.44 -11.77
N ASP A 68 24.50 7.21 -11.48
CA ASP A 68 25.59 7.00 -12.43
C ASP A 68 25.25 5.85 -13.40
N PHE A 69 25.18 6.17 -14.68
CA PHE A 69 25.12 5.18 -15.76
C PHE A 69 26.49 4.52 -15.92
N ALA A 70 26.70 3.38 -15.28
CA ALA A 70 27.79 2.47 -15.65
C ALA A 70 27.32 1.57 -16.80
N GLU A 71 27.83 1.85 -18.01
CA GLU A 71 27.79 0.93 -19.16
C GLU A 71 28.40 -0.42 -18.76
N SER A 72 27.65 -1.51 -18.94
CA SER A 72 28.22 -2.85 -18.93
C SER A 72 28.26 -3.38 -20.36
N GLU A 73 29.47 -3.38 -20.92
CA GLU A 73 29.81 -4.07 -22.15
C GLU A 73 29.49 -5.57 -22.04
N THR A 74 28.80 -6.10 -23.05
CA THR A 74 28.54 -7.53 -23.22
C THR A 74 29.74 -8.21 -23.88
N PRO A 75 30.24 -9.36 -23.38
CA PRO A 75 30.98 -10.29 -24.22
C PRO A 75 30.14 -11.52 -24.58
N ARG A 76 30.29 -11.89 -25.86
CA ARG A 76 29.62 -12.98 -26.60
C ARG A 76 29.72 -14.34 -25.91
N ALA A 77 28.67 -15.13 -26.08
CA ALA A 77 28.65 -16.57 -25.87
C ALA A 77 29.42 -17.33 -26.98
N THR A 78 30.03 -18.45 -26.58
CA THR A 78 30.35 -19.59 -27.43
C THR A 78 29.77 -20.86 -26.78
N PRO A 79 29.17 -21.79 -27.54
CA PRO A 79 28.54 -22.99 -26.99
C PRO A 79 29.51 -24.19 -26.98
N GLY A 80 29.40 -25.04 -25.94
CA GLY A 80 30.09 -26.32 -25.84
C GLY A 80 29.40 -27.23 -24.82
N LEU A 81 29.11 -28.46 -25.28
CA LEU A 81 28.46 -29.60 -24.62
C LEU A 81 29.15 -29.96 -23.27
N ASP A 82 28.50 -30.58 -22.27
CA ASP A 82 28.25 -32.03 -22.19
C ASP A 82 27.27 -32.40 -21.06
N ALA A 83 26.60 -33.53 -21.22
CA ALA A 83 25.68 -34.16 -20.27
C ALA A 83 26.39 -35.08 -19.27
N ALA A 84 26.02 -35.00 -17.98
CA ALA A 84 25.90 -36.13 -17.04
C ALA A 84 25.34 -35.63 -15.69
N GLY A 85 24.44 -36.42 -15.09
CA GLY A 85 23.47 -35.99 -14.08
C GLY A 85 23.96 -35.76 -12.65
N ILE A 86 23.16 -34.98 -11.93
CA ILE A 86 22.92 -35.00 -10.47
C ILE A 86 21.45 -34.55 -10.31
N ALA A 87 20.54 -35.48 -10.11
CA ALA A 87 19.85 -35.76 -8.84
C ALA A 87 18.91 -34.61 -8.37
N ASP A 88 17.64 -34.99 -8.27
CA ASP A 88 16.57 -34.49 -7.40
C ASP A 88 16.96 -33.36 -6.42
N ALA A 89 16.43 -32.17 -6.66
CA ALA A 89 16.43 -31.06 -5.71
C ALA A 89 15.26 -30.12 -6.03
N THR A 90 14.09 -30.43 -5.47
CA THR A 90 13.07 -29.41 -5.18
C THR A 90 13.72 -28.34 -4.30
N PRO A 91 13.73 -27.05 -4.67
CA PRO A 91 14.08 -26.02 -3.73
C PRO A 91 12.90 -25.85 -2.79
N ASP A 92 12.99 -26.52 -1.65
CA ASP A 92 12.19 -26.25 -0.46
C ASP A 92 12.49 -24.80 -0.04
N ARG A 93 11.67 -23.86 -0.51
CA ARG A 93 11.60 -22.51 0.06
C ARG A 93 10.75 -22.65 1.32
N PRO A 94 11.24 -22.27 2.50
CA PRO A 94 10.42 -22.33 3.69
C PRO A 94 9.30 -21.31 3.54
N ASP A 95 8.06 -21.79 3.34
CA ASP A 95 6.87 -21.01 3.67
C ASP A 95 7.01 -20.67 5.17
N ALA A 96 6.91 -19.39 5.49
CA ALA A 96 7.01 -18.91 6.86
C ALA A 96 5.75 -19.36 7.63
N ASP A 97 5.77 -20.59 8.15
CA ASP A 97 4.68 -21.17 8.95
C ASP A 97 4.51 -20.49 10.32
N GLU A 98 5.47 -19.64 10.75
CA GLU A 98 5.36 -18.85 11.98
C GLU A 98 5.08 -17.37 11.69
N PRO A 99 3.98 -16.81 12.24
CA PRO A 99 3.62 -15.43 11.99
C PRO A 99 4.66 -14.49 12.59
N SER A 100 5.23 -13.64 11.74
CA SER A 100 6.13 -12.55 12.16
C SER A 100 5.49 -11.64 13.22
N ALA A 101 6.28 -10.87 13.98
CA ALA A 101 5.75 -9.98 15.03
C ALA A 101 4.68 -9.00 14.53
N ASP A 102 4.86 -8.49 13.32
CA ASP A 102 3.90 -7.62 12.64
C ASP A 102 2.61 -8.37 12.20
N GLU A 103 2.72 -9.66 11.86
CA GLU A 103 1.58 -10.51 11.50
C GLU A 103 0.76 -10.86 12.73
N GLN A 104 1.42 -11.10 13.87
CA GLN A 104 0.76 -11.20 15.16
C GLN A 104 0.04 -9.88 15.51
N ALA A 105 0.65 -8.73 15.22
CA ALA A 105 0.01 -7.43 15.42
C ALA A 105 -1.23 -7.23 14.52
N LEU A 106 -1.19 -7.68 13.27
CA LEU A 106 -2.34 -7.64 12.36
C LEU A 106 -3.45 -8.63 12.76
N LEU A 107 -3.10 -9.84 13.20
CA LEU A 107 -4.02 -10.84 13.74
C LEU A 107 -4.71 -10.31 15.01
N ASP A 108 -3.96 -9.67 15.90
CA ASP A 108 -4.49 -9.06 17.12
C ASP A 108 -5.35 -7.82 16.83
N ALA A 109 -5.06 -7.08 15.76
CA ALA A 109 -5.92 -5.99 15.29
C ALA A 109 -7.24 -6.55 14.70
N ALA A 110 -7.19 -7.63 13.93
CA ALA A 110 -8.37 -8.28 13.37
C ALA A 110 -9.30 -8.86 14.45
N ARG A 111 -8.75 -9.50 15.51
CA ARG A 111 -9.55 -9.97 16.65
C ARG A 111 -10.29 -8.84 17.36
N ARG A 112 -9.63 -7.69 17.53
CA ARG A 112 -10.23 -6.51 18.16
C ARG A 112 -11.38 -5.90 17.36
N ILE A 113 -11.37 -6.04 16.03
CA ILE A 113 -12.49 -5.62 15.17
C ILE A 113 -13.68 -6.57 15.35
N GLY A 114 -13.44 -7.88 15.39
CA GLY A 114 -14.50 -8.87 15.63
C GLY A 114 -15.18 -8.74 16.99
N GLU A 115 -14.44 -8.31 18.02
CA GLU A 115 -14.99 -8.01 19.36
C GLU A 115 -15.76 -6.67 19.41
N ALA A 116 -15.47 -5.73 18.50
CA ALA A 116 -16.13 -4.42 18.43
C ALA A 116 -17.44 -4.45 17.62
N GLU A 117 -17.57 -5.36 16.65
CA GLU A 117 -18.81 -5.53 15.86
C GLU A 117 -19.97 -6.13 16.67
N GLU A 118 -19.69 -6.84 17.78
CA GLU A 118 -20.75 -7.39 18.66
C GLU A 118 -21.49 -6.29 19.46
N ILE A 119 -21.03 -5.03 19.41
CA ILE A 119 -21.61 -3.89 20.15
C ILE A 119 -22.33 -2.87 19.24
N ALA A 120 -22.26 -2.99 17.91
CA ALA A 120 -22.73 -1.93 17.00
C ALA A 120 -23.84 -2.34 16.01
N ALA A 121 -24.52 -3.47 16.23
CA ALA A 121 -25.47 -4.02 15.24
C ALA A 121 -26.88 -3.41 15.23
N GLU A 122 -27.21 -2.37 16.04
CA GLU A 122 -28.60 -1.89 16.12
C GLU A 122 -28.91 -0.46 15.65
N ASP A 123 -27.96 0.37 15.17
CA ASP A 123 -28.32 1.80 14.93
C ASP A 123 -27.72 2.53 13.70
N VAL A 124 -27.17 1.83 12.69
CA VAL A 124 -26.52 2.50 11.54
C VAL A 124 -27.29 2.41 10.21
N ALA A 125 -28.56 1.97 10.22
CA ALA A 125 -29.35 1.87 9.00
C ALA A 125 -30.14 3.16 8.63
N ALA A 126 -30.07 4.24 9.42
CA ALA A 126 -30.97 5.39 9.26
C ALA A 126 -30.31 6.74 8.89
N GLN A 127 -28.98 6.84 8.75
CA GLN A 127 -28.32 8.13 8.49
C GLN A 127 -27.13 8.02 7.53
N VAL A 128 -27.40 7.67 6.27
CA VAL A 128 -26.45 7.94 5.17
C VAL A 128 -27.02 9.09 4.33
N ARG A 129 -26.53 10.30 4.60
CA ARG A 129 -26.62 11.45 3.68
C ARG A 129 -25.22 11.64 3.11
N ILE A 130 -25.06 11.35 1.81
CA ILE A 130 -23.86 11.75 1.08
C ILE A 130 -23.98 13.25 0.82
N VAL A 131 -23.14 14.05 1.48
CA VAL A 131 -23.00 15.49 1.28
C VAL A 131 -21.55 15.73 0.85
N GLY A 132 -21.34 16.54 -0.19
CA GLY A 132 -19.99 17.02 -0.54
C GLY A 132 -19.67 17.07 -2.03
N ALA A 133 -20.48 17.75 -2.83
CA ALA A 133 -20.04 18.28 -4.13
C ALA A 133 -19.87 19.79 -3.99
N GLU A 134 -18.91 20.23 -3.18
CA GLU A 134 -18.44 21.62 -3.24
C GLU A 134 -17.18 21.65 -4.10
N SER A 135 -17.35 22.19 -5.30
CA SER A 135 -16.29 22.44 -6.25
C SER A 135 -15.28 23.40 -5.62
N VAL A 136 -14.05 22.92 -5.41
CA VAL A 136 -12.92 23.80 -5.07
C VAL A 136 -12.61 24.63 -6.32
N SER A 137 -13.21 25.82 -6.39
CA SER A 137 -12.87 26.85 -7.35
C SER A 137 -11.84 27.77 -6.71
N GLY A 138 -10.58 27.61 -7.09
CA GLY A 138 -9.50 28.46 -6.57
C GLY A 138 -8.14 28.05 -7.10
N GLY A 139 -7.74 28.63 -8.24
CA GLY A 139 -6.41 28.49 -8.81
C GLY A 139 -6.43 28.49 -10.33
N GLU A 140 -6.59 29.67 -10.93
CA GLU A 140 -6.51 29.87 -12.37
C GLU A 140 -5.04 29.80 -12.82
N GLU A 141 -4.52 28.57 -12.89
CA GLU A 141 -3.34 28.24 -13.67
C GLU A 141 -3.83 27.41 -14.85
N ALA A 142 -3.83 28.03 -16.03
CA ALA A 142 -4.40 27.50 -17.25
C ALA A 142 -3.76 26.13 -17.60
N ALA A 143 -4.44 25.06 -17.21
CA ALA A 143 -4.23 23.74 -17.78
C ALA A 143 -4.51 23.82 -19.29
N PRO A 144 -3.71 23.19 -20.15
CA PRO A 144 -4.01 23.16 -21.57
C PRO A 144 -5.40 22.53 -21.75
N ASP A 145 -6.28 23.31 -22.36
CA ASP A 145 -7.66 23.02 -22.69
C ASP A 145 -7.72 21.97 -23.83
N GLU A 146 -7.16 20.79 -23.59
CA GLU A 146 -7.48 19.59 -24.35
C GLU A 146 -8.49 18.82 -23.53
N LYS A 147 -9.77 19.10 -23.75
CA LYS A 147 -10.83 18.14 -23.43
C LYS A 147 -10.47 16.84 -24.13
N SER A 148 -9.85 15.91 -23.40
CA SER A 148 -9.62 14.53 -23.84
C SER A 148 -10.97 14.03 -24.36
N GLU A 149 -11.12 13.95 -25.68
CA GLU A 149 -12.38 13.50 -26.27
C GLU A 149 -12.68 12.12 -25.68
N ILE A 150 -13.85 11.97 -25.04
CA ILE A 150 -14.26 10.71 -24.44
C ILE A 150 -14.39 9.69 -25.57
N ARG A 151 -13.33 8.90 -25.76
CA ARG A 151 -13.30 7.81 -26.72
C ARG A 151 -13.87 6.58 -26.04
N ALA A 152 -15.09 6.23 -26.43
CA ALA A 152 -15.70 4.96 -26.06
C ALA A 152 -14.76 3.80 -26.44
N LEU A 153 -14.56 2.87 -25.51
CA LEU A 153 -13.78 1.67 -25.76
C LEU A 153 -14.60 0.64 -26.55
N PRO A 154 -13.93 -0.33 -27.22
CA PRO A 154 -14.63 -1.36 -27.98
C PRO A 154 -15.69 -2.10 -27.15
N PRO A 155 -16.81 -2.49 -27.77
CA PRO A 155 -17.87 -3.24 -27.11
C PRO A 155 -17.36 -4.61 -26.65
N VAL A 156 -18.04 -5.17 -25.64
CA VAL A 156 -17.66 -6.44 -25.01
C VAL A 156 -18.83 -7.42 -24.99
N PRO A 157 -18.56 -8.74 -25.03
CA PRO A 157 -17.24 -9.35 -25.23
C PRO A 157 -16.75 -9.30 -26.69
N ASP A 158 -15.42 -9.25 -26.90
CA ASP A 158 -14.82 -9.70 -28.17
C ASP A 158 -14.92 -11.24 -28.21
N PRO A 159 -15.63 -11.83 -29.19
CA PRO A 159 -15.80 -13.28 -29.28
C PRO A 159 -14.49 -14.07 -29.41
N ALA A 160 -13.41 -13.45 -29.90
CA ALA A 160 -12.10 -14.10 -30.03
C ALA A 160 -11.37 -14.21 -28.68
N LEU A 161 -11.75 -13.40 -27.69
CA LEU A 161 -11.09 -13.29 -26.38
C LEU A 161 -11.86 -13.97 -25.26
N VAL A 162 -12.91 -14.72 -25.58
CA VAL A 162 -13.70 -15.46 -24.59
C VAL A 162 -13.81 -16.94 -24.92
N GLU A 163 -13.63 -17.76 -23.89
CA GLU A 163 -13.85 -19.19 -23.88
C GLU A 163 -15.16 -19.48 -23.15
N LYS A 164 -16.02 -20.33 -23.70
CA LYS A 164 -17.25 -20.76 -23.01
C LYS A 164 -16.96 -21.96 -22.12
N THR A 165 -17.17 -21.82 -20.82
CA THR A 165 -16.97 -22.88 -19.82
C THR A 165 -18.20 -23.04 -18.92
N PRO A 166 -18.26 -24.08 -18.07
CA PRO A 166 -19.33 -24.22 -17.07
C PRO A 166 -19.43 -23.03 -16.10
N GLN A 167 -18.33 -22.33 -15.84
CA GLN A 167 -18.24 -21.18 -14.93
C GLN A 167 -18.67 -19.87 -15.57
N GLY A 168 -18.82 -19.82 -16.90
CA GLY A 168 -19.20 -18.63 -17.65
C GLY A 168 -18.35 -18.40 -18.88
N LEU A 169 -18.23 -17.15 -19.29
CA LEU A 169 -17.28 -16.73 -20.32
C LEU A 169 -15.97 -16.37 -19.64
N LEU A 170 -14.94 -17.17 -19.86
CA LEU A 170 -13.60 -16.93 -19.33
C LEU A 170 -12.75 -16.19 -20.36
N PRO A 171 -11.78 -15.36 -19.94
CA PRO A 171 -10.83 -14.77 -20.87
C PRO A 171 -9.94 -15.83 -21.50
N GLN A 172 -9.61 -15.63 -22.75
CA GLN A 172 -8.62 -16.41 -23.49
C GLN A 172 -7.77 -15.49 -24.38
N ILE A 173 -6.58 -15.98 -24.74
CA ILE A 173 -5.77 -15.38 -25.80
C ILE A 173 -6.39 -15.80 -27.14
N ALA A 174 -6.61 -14.83 -28.04
CA ALA A 174 -7.18 -15.11 -29.36
C ALA A 174 -6.23 -15.96 -30.22
N ALA A 175 -6.78 -16.66 -31.20
CA ALA A 175 -5.99 -17.48 -32.14
C ALA A 175 -4.96 -16.67 -32.96
N ASP A 176 -5.17 -15.35 -33.08
CA ASP A 176 -4.25 -14.41 -33.71
C ASP A 176 -3.19 -13.83 -32.76
N GLY A 177 -3.18 -14.28 -31.49
CA GLY A 177 -2.23 -13.88 -30.47
C GLY A 177 -2.62 -12.63 -29.67
N ARG A 178 -3.73 -11.95 -30.02
CA ARG A 178 -4.20 -10.81 -29.23
C ARG A 178 -4.60 -11.26 -27.83
N THR A 179 -4.21 -10.46 -26.84
CA THR A 179 -4.51 -10.73 -25.43
C THR A 179 -5.62 -9.81 -24.89
N PRO A 180 -6.40 -10.24 -23.87
CA PRO A 180 -7.36 -9.37 -23.19
C PRO A 180 -6.73 -8.08 -22.68
N ARG A 181 -5.51 -8.11 -22.12
CA ARG A 181 -4.81 -6.90 -21.67
C ARG A 181 -4.54 -5.90 -22.79
N GLU A 182 -4.37 -6.33 -24.04
CA GLU A 182 -4.09 -5.41 -25.16
C GLU A 182 -5.36 -4.85 -25.77
N VAL A 183 -6.40 -5.67 -25.90
CA VAL A 183 -7.66 -5.28 -26.55
C VAL A 183 -8.56 -4.49 -25.62
N TYR A 184 -8.55 -4.83 -24.32
CA TYR A 184 -9.41 -4.19 -23.34
C TYR A 184 -8.76 -3.03 -22.59
N ALA A 185 -7.45 -2.81 -22.75
CA ALA A 185 -6.78 -1.65 -22.18
C ALA A 185 -7.24 -0.33 -22.81
N ARG A 186 -7.22 0.74 -22.00
CA ARG A 186 -7.40 2.11 -22.50
C ARG A 186 -6.10 2.58 -23.18
N PRO A 187 -6.18 3.08 -24.43
CA PRO A 187 -5.03 3.70 -25.06
C PRO A 187 -4.57 4.94 -24.29
N VAL A 188 -3.28 5.06 -24.03
CA VAL A 188 -2.70 6.27 -23.44
C VAL A 188 -2.76 7.42 -24.46
N PRO A 189 -3.16 8.65 -24.06
CA PRO A 189 -3.17 9.80 -24.96
C PRO A 189 -1.82 10.01 -25.67
N PRO A 190 -1.81 10.25 -27.00
CA PRO A 190 -0.58 10.49 -27.74
C PRO A 190 0.24 11.63 -27.13
N GLY A 191 1.57 11.51 -27.13
CA GLY A 191 2.46 12.53 -26.58
C GLY A 191 2.66 12.48 -25.07
N THR A 192 1.91 11.65 -24.33
CA THR A 192 2.13 11.45 -22.88
C THR A 192 3.49 10.80 -22.61
N PRO A 193 4.47 11.50 -21.98
CA PRO A 193 5.79 10.94 -21.74
C PRO A 193 5.73 9.74 -20.80
N VAL A 194 6.44 8.66 -21.12
CA VAL A 194 6.41 7.40 -20.32
C VAL A 194 6.77 7.65 -18.86
N MET A 195 7.75 8.52 -18.59
CA MET A 195 8.24 8.83 -17.24
C MET A 195 7.32 9.74 -16.41
N ARG A 196 6.19 10.18 -16.96
CA ARG A 196 5.26 11.14 -16.32
C ARG A 196 3.83 10.63 -16.40
N ARG A 197 3.63 9.34 -16.13
CA ARG A 197 2.31 8.70 -16.15
C ARG A 197 1.91 8.33 -14.73
N ILE A 198 0.65 8.59 -14.42
CA ILE A 198 -0.02 8.16 -13.20
C ILE A 198 -1.21 7.32 -13.63
N ALA A 199 -1.41 6.18 -12.98
CA ALA A 199 -2.63 5.40 -13.09
C ALA A 199 -3.40 5.55 -11.77
N LEU A 200 -4.69 5.81 -11.87
CA LEU A 200 -5.62 5.83 -10.74
C LEU A 200 -6.62 4.70 -10.92
N VAL A 201 -6.76 3.86 -9.91
CA VAL A 201 -7.74 2.77 -9.88
C VAL A 201 -8.74 3.07 -8.77
N VAL A 202 -10.04 3.03 -9.09
CA VAL A 202 -11.12 3.10 -8.09
C VAL A 202 -11.74 1.72 -7.98
N SER A 203 -11.67 1.13 -6.79
CA SER A 203 -12.09 -0.24 -6.47
C SER A 203 -13.51 -0.33 -5.90
N GLY A 204 -14.02 -1.55 -5.75
CA GLY A 204 -15.31 -1.83 -5.12
C GLY A 204 -16.53 -1.56 -6.01
N MET A 205 -16.32 -1.39 -7.32
CA MET A 205 -17.41 -1.17 -8.25
C MET A 205 -18.32 -2.40 -8.33
N GLY A 206 -19.61 -2.18 -8.54
CA GLY A 206 -20.63 -3.23 -8.61
C GLY A 206 -21.25 -3.63 -7.26
N ILE A 207 -20.68 -3.23 -6.11
CA ILE A 207 -21.30 -3.48 -4.79
C ILE A 207 -22.52 -2.58 -4.59
N SER A 208 -22.37 -1.28 -4.84
CA SER A 208 -23.45 -0.29 -4.77
C SER A 208 -23.76 0.21 -6.17
N GLU A 209 -24.99 -0.01 -6.63
CA GLU A 209 -25.45 0.44 -7.95
C GLU A 209 -25.37 1.98 -8.09
N SER A 210 -25.74 2.72 -7.04
CA SER A 210 -25.72 4.19 -7.06
C SER A 210 -24.29 4.74 -7.08
N ALA A 211 -23.39 4.18 -6.26
CA ALA A 211 -21.98 4.59 -6.26
C ALA A 211 -21.29 4.23 -7.58
N THR A 212 -21.59 3.05 -8.14
CA THR A 212 -21.05 2.61 -9.43
C THR A 212 -21.52 3.51 -10.57
N ALA A 213 -22.82 3.83 -10.62
CA ALA A 213 -23.35 4.77 -11.61
C ALA A 213 -22.68 6.15 -11.49
N HIS A 214 -22.60 6.67 -10.28
CA HIS A 214 -21.96 7.96 -10.03
C HIS A 214 -20.49 7.99 -10.45
N ALA A 215 -19.72 6.94 -10.13
CA ALA A 215 -18.32 6.83 -10.52
C ALA A 215 -18.16 6.84 -12.06
N ILE A 216 -18.98 6.07 -12.79
CA ILE A 216 -18.96 6.03 -14.26
C ILE A 216 -19.35 7.37 -14.89
N GLU A 217 -20.28 8.10 -14.28
CA GLU A 217 -20.79 9.38 -14.80
C GLU A 217 -19.85 10.56 -14.53
N THR A 218 -19.06 10.51 -13.46
CA THR A 218 -18.32 11.67 -12.96
C THR A 218 -16.80 11.56 -13.09
N LEU A 219 -16.23 10.35 -13.03
CA LEU A 219 -14.80 10.17 -13.14
C LEU A 219 -14.36 10.37 -14.59
N PRO A 220 -13.18 10.99 -14.83
CA PRO A 220 -12.66 11.07 -16.18
C PRO A 220 -12.31 9.67 -16.69
N PRO A 221 -12.42 9.44 -18.01
CA PRO A 221 -12.28 8.10 -18.60
C PRO A 221 -10.87 7.50 -18.44
N GLU A 222 -9.88 8.32 -18.09
CA GLU A 222 -8.52 7.90 -17.73
C GLU A 222 -8.44 7.15 -16.39
N VAL A 223 -9.47 7.21 -15.54
CA VAL A 223 -9.53 6.43 -14.30
C VAL A 223 -9.95 5.00 -14.60
N THR A 224 -9.15 4.04 -14.14
CA THR A 224 -9.46 2.62 -14.24
C THR A 224 -10.47 2.23 -13.15
N LEU A 225 -11.48 1.45 -13.50
CA LEU A 225 -12.51 0.99 -12.58
C LEU A 225 -12.33 -0.51 -12.29
N SER A 226 -12.22 -0.86 -11.01
CA SER A 226 -12.06 -2.25 -10.58
C SER A 226 -13.35 -2.74 -9.93
N PHE A 227 -13.85 -3.89 -10.40
CA PHE A 227 -15.17 -4.41 -10.07
C PHE A 227 -15.10 -5.64 -9.17
N ALA A 228 -15.90 -5.60 -8.09
CA ALA A 228 -16.11 -6.72 -7.20
C ALA A 228 -16.93 -7.83 -7.93
N PRO A 229 -16.62 -9.11 -7.69
CA PRO A 229 -17.20 -10.24 -8.43
C PRO A 229 -18.64 -10.60 -7.99
N TYR A 230 -19.13 -9.99 -6.91
CA TYR A 230 -20.37 -10.39 -6.23
C TYR A 230 -21.55 -9.46 -6.51
N GLY A 231 -21.34 -8.35 -7.21
CA GLY A 231 -22.40 -7.41 -7.55
C GLY A 231 -23.47 -8.02 -8.48
N PRO A 232 -24.72 -7.52 -8.43
CA PRO A 232 -25.73 -7.87 -9.42
C PRO A 232 -25.45 -7.15 -10.76
N GLY A 233 -25.85 -7.75 -11.87
CA GLY A 233 -25.86 -7.09 -13.19
C GLY A 233 -24.48 -6.60 -13.69
N LEU A 234 -23.37 -7.20 -13.25
CA LEU A 234 -22.01 -6.70 -13.51
C LEU A 234 -21.72 -6.45 -14.99
N GLN A 235 -22.16 -7.33 -15.89
CA GLN A 235 -21.89 -7.17 -17.32
C GLN A 235 -22.47 -5.87 -17.92
N ASP A 236 -23.62 -5.42 -17.42
CA ASP A 236 -24.23 -4.14 -17.84
C ASP A 236 -23.42 -2.95 -17.34
N TRP A 237 -22.89 -3.04 -16.10
CA TRP A 237 -21.99 -2.02 -15.58
C TRP A 237 -20.67 -1.96 -16.35
N ILE A 238 -20.11 -3.11 -16.75
CA ILE A 238 -18.90 -3.12 -17.58
C ILE A 238 -19.16 -2.48 -18.94
N ALA A 239 -20.29 -2.79 -19.58
CA ALA A 239 -20.65 -2.18 -20.86
C ALA A 239 -20.77 -0.65 -20.75
N LYS A 240 -21.39 -0.14 -19.67
CA LYS A 240 -21.49 1.30 -19.40
C LYS A 240 -20.13 1.93 -19.13
N ALA A 241 -19.31 1.34 -18.27
CA ALA A 241 -17.96 1.82 -17.94
C ALA A 241 -17.08 1.94 -19.19
N ARG A 242 -17.10 0.91 -20.06
CA ARG A 242 -16.33 0.90 -21.31
C ARG A 242 -16.88 1.89 -22.34
N ALA A 243 -18.21 2.04 -22.44
CA ALA A 243 -18.82 3.06 -23.28
C ALA A 243 -18.43 4.48 -22.83
N ALA A 244 -18.29 4.69 -21.52
CA ALA A 244 -17.76 5.92 -20.94
C ALA A 244 -16.22 6.06 -21.09
N GLY A 245 -15.51 5.03 -21.54
CA GLY A 245 -14.08 5.08 -21.85
C GLY A 245 -13.16 4.49 -20.79
N HIS A 246 -13.69 4.01 -19.67
CA HIS A 246 -12.89 3.46 -18.56
C HIS A 246 -12.29 2.10 -18.91
N GLU A 247 -11.01 1.94 -18.57
CA GLU A 247 -10.41 0.60 -18.45
C GLU A 247 -11.02 -0.11 -17.23
N VAL A 248 -11.17 -1.44 -17.34
CA VAL A 248 -11.84 -2.26 -16.32
C VAL A 248 -10.91 -3.35 -15.81
N LEU A 249 -10.92 -3.56 -14.50
CA LEU A 249 -10.25 -4.68 -13.81
C LEU A 249 -11.27 -5.54 -13.05
N LEU A 250 -10.92 -6.81 -12.85
CA LEU A 250 -11.65 -7.72 -11.95
C LEU A 250 -10.94 -7.80 -10.59
N GLU A 251 -11.71 -7.66 -9.52
CA GLU A 251 -11.20 -7.89 -8.17
C GLU A 251 -11.18 -9.37 -7.82
N LEU A 252 -10.06 -9.81 -7.26
CA LEU A 252 -9.86 -11.17 -6.76
C LEU A 252 -9.86 -11.14 -5.24
N PRO A 253 -10.93 -11.60 -4.58
CA PRO A 253 -10.97 -11.77 -3.14
C PRO A 253 -9.92 -12.80 -2.71
N MET A 254 -8.99 -12.39 -1.85
CA MET A 254 -7.84 -13.19 -1.41
C MET A 254 -7.72 -13.17 0.11
N GLU A 255 -7.18 -14.26 0.67
CA GLU A 255 -7.08 -14.46 2.12
C GLU A 255 -6.35 -13.33 2.87
N PRO A 256 -7.03 -12.62 3.78
CA PRO A 256 -6.37 -11.76 4.76
C PRO A 256 -5.87 -12.57 5.97
N PHE A 257 -5.01 -11.98 6.80
CA PHE A 257 -4.60 -12.63 8.06
C PHE A 257 -5.77 -12.90 9.01
N GLY A 258 -6.82 -12.06 8.98
CA GLY A 258 -8.01 -12.21 9.83
C GLY A 258 -9.04 -13.25 9.37
N TYR A 259 -8.73 -14.11 8.39
CA TYR A 259 -9.66 -15.13 7.92
C TYR A 259 -9.84 -16.26 8.97
N PRO A 260 -11.05 -16.77 9.22
CA PRO A 260 -12.32 -16.49 8.54
C PRO A 260 -13.16 -15.36 9.17
N GLN A 261 -12.69 -14.69 10.23
CA GLN A 261 -13.47 -13.61 10.87
C GLN A 261 -13.68 -12.40 9.93
N ASN A 262 -12.68 -12.08 9.12
CA ASN A 262 -12.77 -11.14 8.01
C ASN A 262 -12.79 -11.95 6.70
N ASP A 263 -13.99 -12.28 6.21
CA ASP A 263 -14.20 -13.06 4.99
C ASP A 263 -14.53 -12.14 3.79
N PRO A 264 -13.63 -12.05 2.78
CA PRO A 264 -13.87 -11.30 1.56
C PRO A 264 -15.00 -11.85 0.67
N GLY A 265 -15.48 -13.08 0.92
CA GLY A 265 -16.61 -13.69 0.23
C GLY A 265 -16.43 -15.19 -0.07
N PRO A 266 -17.48 -15.84 -0.64
CA PRO A 266 -17.55 -17.29 -0.74
C PRO A 266 -16.51 -17.93 -1.68
N TYR A 267 -15.92 -17.15 -2.59
CA TYR A 267 -14.91 -17.62 -3.55
C TYR A 267 -13.52 -17.03 -3.26
N THR A 268 -13.26 -16.62 -2.02
CA THR A 268 -11.93 -16.15 -1.58
C THR A 268 -10.85 -17.18 -1.90
N LEU A 269 -9.75 -16.75 -2.51
CA LEU A 269 -8.59 -17.61 -2.73
C LEU A 269 -7.83 -17.77 -1.40
N LEU A 270 -7.53 -19.01 -1.01
CA LEU A 270 -6.97 -19.33 0.31
C LEU A 270 -5.68 -20.14 0.20
N THR A 271 -4.72 -19.88 1.08
CA THR A 271 -3.46 -20.65 1.15
C THR A 271 -3.67 -22.06 1.71
N SER A 272 -4.80 -22.30 2.37
CA SER A 272 -5.18 -23.60 2.94
C SER A 272 -5.83 -24.56 1.93
N LEU A 273 -6.22 -24.06 0.75
CA LEU A 273 -6.85 -24.87 -0.29
C LEU A 273 -5.80 -25.50 -1.20
N SER A 274 -6.18 -26.62 -1.83
CA SER A 274 -5.40 -27.18 -2.92
C SER A 274 -5.32 -26.22 -4.11
N ALA A 275 -4.32 -26.44 -4.98
CA ALA A 275 -4.18 -25.71 -6.23
C ALA A 275 -5.45 -25.82 -7.09
N GLU A 276 -6.02 -27.01 -7.20
CA GLU A 276 -7.23 -27.28 -8.00
C GLU A 276 -8.45 -26.53 -7.46
N GLU A 277 -8.62 -26.46 -6.15
CA GLU A 277 -9.72 -25.72 -5.52
C GLU A 277 -9.57 -24.21 -5.74
N ASN A 278 -8.36 -23.67 -5.56
CA ASN A 278 -8.10 -22.26 -5.86
C ASN A 278 -8.31 -21.93 -7.33
N LEU A 279 -7.91 -22.80 -8.25
CA LEU A 279 -8.14 -22.61 -9.68
C LEU A 279 -9.63 -22.66 -10.02
N SER A 280 -10.39 -23.57 -9.42
CA SER A 280 -11.85 -23.62 -9.59
C SER A 280 -12.53 -22.33 -9.10
N ARG A 281 -12.10 -21.79 -7.94
CA ARG A 281 -12.58 -20.49 -7.44
C ARG A 281 -12.18 -19.34 -8.37
N LEU A 282 -10.95 -19.34 -8.86
CA LEU A 282 -10.44 -18.35 -9.80
C LEU A 282 -11.25 -18.34 -11.11
N GLU A 283 -11.59 -19.51 -11.65
CA GLU A 283 -12.44 -19.63 -12.84
C GLU A 283 -13.85 -19.11 -12.58
N TRP A 284 -14.42 -19.39 -11.41
CA TRP A 284 -15.71 -18.81 -11.04
C TRP A 284 -15.66 -17.27 -11.00
N LEU A 285 -14.61 -16.70 -10.40
CA LEU A 285 -14.39 -15.24 -10.32
C LEU A 285 -14.23 -14.61 -11.71
N MET A 286 -13.47 -15.24 -12.59
CA MET A 286 -13.27 -14.77 -13.96
C MET A 286 -14.53 -14.90 -14.82
N GLY A 287 -15.39 -15.88 -14.53
CA GLY A 287 -16.64 -16.10 -15.27
C GLY A 287 -17.75 -15.10 -14.94
N ARG A 288 -17.54 -14.16 -14.01
CA ARG A 288 -18.56 -13.22 -13.54
C ARG A 288 -18.95 -12.16 -14.57
N PHE A 289 -17.99 -11.70 -15.36
CA PHE A 289 -18.20 -10.75 -16.45
C PHE A 289 -17.02 -10.83 -17.42
N THR A 290 -17.11 -10.12 -18.54
CA THR A 290 -16.08 -10.06 -19.58
C THR A 290 -15.69 -8.61 -19.86
N GLY A 291 -14.54 -8.40 -20.51
CA GLY A 291 -14.14 -7.05 -20.95
C GLY A 291 -13.16 -6.33 -20.03
N TYR A 292 -12.50 -7.04 -19.13
CA TYR A 292 -11.45 -6.53 -18.25
C TYR A 292 -10.06 -6.80 -18.81
N ALA A 293 -9.14 -5.86 -18.62
CA ALA A 293 -7.75 -5.97 -19.09
C ALA A 293 -6.87 -6.79 -18.14
N GLY A 294 -7.27 -6.87 -16.87
CA GLY A 294 -6.51 -7.51 -15.82
C GLY A 294 -7.30 -7.74 -14.56
N VAL A 295 -6.58 -8.17 -13.54
CA VAL A 295 -7.10 -8.45 -12.21
C VAL A 295 -6.37 -7.63 -11.16
N MET A 296 -7.05 -7.35 -10.05
CA MET A 296 -6.49 -6.69 -8.88
C MET A 296 -6.85 -7.49 -7.62
N ASN A 297 -5.95 -7.60 -6.65
CA ASN A 297 -6.31 -8.24 -5.39
C ASN A 297 -7.29 -7.37 -4.58
N TYR A 298 -8.24 -8.03 -3.93
CA TYR A 298 -9.06 -7.47 -2.86
C TYR A 298 -8.69 -8.18 -1.56
N GLN A 299 -8.15 -7.40 -0.61
CA GLN A 299 -7.41 -7.91 0.55
C GLN A 299 -6.22 -8.80 0.12
N GLY A 300 -6.04 -9.97 0.72
CA GLY A 300 -4.98 -10.92 0.33
C GLY A 300 -3.65 -10.81 1.06
N ALA A 301 -3.57 -10.08 2.18
CA ALA A 301 -2.31 -9.85 2.87
C ALA A 301 -1.57 -11.15 3.28
N ARG A 302 -2.31 -12.23 3.57
CA ARG A 302 -1.76 -13.57 3.84
C ARG A 302 -1.54 -14.35 2.55
N PHE A 303 -2.49 -14.27 1.62
CA PHE A 303 -2.40 -14.97 0.35
C PHE A 303 -1.16 -14.57 -0.45
N THR A 304 -0.88 -13.26 -0.53
CA THR A 304 0.22 -12.74 -1.35
C THR A 304 1.61 -12.99 -0.78
N THR A 305 1.71 -13.54 0.43
CA THR A 305 2.98 -13.97 1.03
C THR A 305 3.26 -15.47 0.85
N SER A 306 2.30 -16.26 0.34
CA SER A 306 2.49 -17.68 0.02
C SER A 306 2.98 -17.83 -1.42
N ALA A 307 4.27 -18.15 -1.59
CA ALA A 307 4.89 -18.20 -2.92
C ALA A 307 4.24 -19.27 -3.81
N SER A 308 4.07 -20.48 -3.29
CA SER A 308 3.49 -21.63 -4.01
C SER A 308 2.06 -21.35 -4.52
N THR A 309 1.22 -20.77 -3.67
CA THR A 309 -0.17 -20.44 -4.03
C THR A 309 -0.24 -19.32 -5.05
N VAL A 310 0.55 -18.26 -4.86
CA VAL A 310 0.62 -17.13 -5.78
C VAL A 310 1.13 -17.54 -7.14
N GLU A 311 2.23 -18.30 -7.22
CA GLU A 311 2.80 -18.80 -8.49
C GLU A 311 1.74 -19.55 -9.32
N THR A 312 0.97 -20.43 -8.67
CA THR A 312 -0.10 -21.19 -9.31
C THR A 312 -1.17 -20.28 -9.91
N VAL A 313 -1.64 -19.29 -9.15
CA VAL A 313 -2.67 -18.35 -9.61
C VAL A 313 -2.15 -17.42 -10.71
N MET A 314 -0.92 -16.89 -10.58
CA MET A 314 -0.32 -16.03 -11.61
C MET A 314 -0.10 -16.78 -12.93
N ALA A 315 0.37 -18.02 -12.87
CA ALA A 315 0.51 -18.85 -14.06
C ALA A 315 -0.83 -19.10 -14.77
N ALA A 316 -1.93 -19.28 -14.02
CA ALA A 316 -3.26 -19.44 -14.58
C ALA A 316 -3.79 -18.15 -15.24
N LEU A 317 -3.58 -17.00 -14.59
CA LEU A 317 -3.97 -15.69 -15.13
C LEU A 317 -3.16 -15.30 -16.38
N GLN A 318 -1.85 -15.59 -16.37
CA GLN A 318 -0.94 -15.35 -17.48
C GLN A 318 -1.37 -16.10 -18.74
N LYS A 319 -1.78 -17.37 -18.60
CA LYS A 319 -2.30 -18.20 -19.72
C LYS A 319 -3.54 -17.59 -20.37
N ARG A 320 -4.26 -16.73 -19.65
CA ARG A 320 -5.45 -16.02 -20.15
C ARG A 320 -5.12 -14.62 -20.68
N GLY A 321 -3.85 -14.20 -20.69
CA GLY A 321 -3.38 -12.94 -21.28
C GLY A 321 -3.79 -11.70 -20.48
N LEU A 322 -3.89 -11.82 -19.16
CA LEU A 322 -4.26 -10.74 -18.24
C LEU A 322 -3.03 -10.05 -17.64
N LEU A 323 -3.21 -8.82 -17.16
CA LEU A 323 -2.25 -8.14 -16.28
C LEU A 323 -2.67 -8.25 -14.81
N TYR A 324 -1.70 -8.13 -13.89
CA TYR A 324 -1.94 -8.16 -12.44
C TYR A 324 -1.64 -6.79 -11.83
N VAL A 325 -2.56 -6.29 -11.02
CA VAL A 325 -2.39 -5.09 -10.20
C VAL A 325 -2.39 -5.51 -8.74
N ASP A 326 -1.28 -5.28 -8.05
CA ASP A 326 -1.25 -5.37 -6.60
C ASP A 326 -1.71 -4.03 -6.01
N ASN A 327 -2.73 -4.06 -5.16
CA ASN A 327 -3.30 -2.87 -4.55
C ASN A 327 -2.41 -2.22 -3.47
N GLY A 328 -1.24 -2.80 -3.17
CA GLY A 328 -0.27 -2.25 -2.22
C GLY A 328 -0.66 -2.39 -0.75
N ALA A 329 -1.73 -3.12 -0.43
CA ALA A 329 -2.20 -3.28 0.95
C ALA A 329 -1.23 -4.07 1.84
N SER A 330 -0.36 -4.90 1.25
CA SER A 330 0.70 -5.63 1.96
C SER A 330 2.07 -5.25 1.42
N ALA A 331 2.91 -4.65 2.28
CA ALA A 331 4.30 -4.32 1.95
C ALA A 331 5.18 -5.55 1.69
N ARG A 332 4.73 -6.74 2.10
CA ARG A 332 5.43 -8.03 1.93
C ARG A 332 4.88 -8.87 0.78
N SER A 333 3.99 -8.30 -0.03
CA SER A 333 3.43 -9.02 -1.18
C SER A 333 4.54 -9.51 -2.11
N LEU A 334 4.56 -10.82 -2.35
CA LEU A 334 5.40 -11.47 -3.34
C LEU A 334 4.75 -11.45 -4.73
N ALA A 335 3.46 -11.10 -4.80
CA ALA A 335 2.64 -11.23 -6.00
C ALA A 335 3.16 -10.46 -7.23
N PRO A 336 3.61 -9.20 -7.13
CA PRO A 336 4.16 -8.50 -8.29
C PRO A 336 5.41 -9.17 -8.86
N GLN A 337 6.29 -9.69 -8.00
CA GLN A 337 7.52 -10.33 -8.43
C GLN A 337 7.23 -11.69 -9.07
N LEU A 338 6.44 -12.53 -8.41
CA LEU A 338 6.07 -13.86 -8.91
C LEU A 338 5.26 -13.78 -10.21
N ALA A 339 4.41 -12.77 -10.37
CA ALA A 339 3.72 -12.51 -11.62
C ALA A 339 4.71 -12.21 -12.76
N ARG A 340 5.71 -11.34 -12.54
CA ARG A 340 6.75 -11.06 -13.53
C ARG A 340 7.59 -12.29 -13.86
N ASP A 341 7.93 -13.09 -12.87
CA ASP A 341 8.67 -14.34 -13.05
C ASP A 341 7.88 -15.36 -13.89
N ALA A 342 6.54 -15.36 -13.76
CA ALA A 342 5.63 -16.13 -14.61
C ALA A 342 5.41 -15.52 -16.01
N GLY A 343 6.04 -14.39 -16.34
CA GLY A 343 5.86 -13.67 -17.61
C GLY A 343 4.54 -12.89 -17.71
N MET A 344 3.89 -12.63 -16.58
CA MET A 344 2.67 -11.82 -16.47
C MET A 344 3.04 -10.36 -16.19
N PRO A 345 2.56 -9.38 -16.98
CA PRO A 345 2.74 -7.98 -16.64
C PRO A 345 2.11 -7.66 -15.29
N ALA A 346 2.89 -7.10 -14.38
CA ALA A 346 2.45 -6.78 -13.04
C ALA A 346 2.95 -5.43 -12.56
N VAL A 347 2.08 -4.72 -11.85
CA VAL A 347 2.37 -3.44 -11.21
C VAL A 347 1.90 -3.48 -9.76
N GLN A 348 2.51 -2.67 -8.91
CA GLN A 348 2.08 -2.47 -7.53
C GLN A 348 1.67 -1.01 -7.34
N ALA A 349 0.55 -0.78 -6.68
CA ALA A 349 0.11 0.55 -6.31
C ALA A 349 1.14 1.18 -5.37
N THR A 350 1.54 2.42 -5.67
CA THR A 350 2.54 3.15 -4.87
C THR A 350 1.92 3.87 -3.68
N ARG A 351 0.61 4.14 -3.72
CA ARG A 351 -0.10 4.88 -2.68
C ARG A 351 -1.58 4.56 -2.69
N ILE A 352 -2.15 4.42 -1.49
CA ILE A 352 -3.61 4.43 -1.26
C ILE A 352 -4.04 5.88 -1.07
N VAL A 353 -5.02 6.33 -1.85
CA VAL A 353 -5.47 7.73 -1.87
C VAL A 353 -6.44 8.01 -0.71
N ASP A 354 -7.27 7.04 -0.36
CA ASP A 354 -8.38 7.12 0.59
C ASP A 354 -8.32 6.04 1.69
N PRO A 355 -7.22 5.98 2.48
CA PRO A 355 -7.05 4.93 3.50
C PRO A 355 -8.06 5.02 4.65
N VAL A 356 -8.72 6.18 4.82
CA VAL A 356 -9.78 6.43 5.80
C VAL A 356 -10.89 7.17 5.09
N GLN A 357 -12.08 6.57 5.02
CA GLN A 357 -13.27 7.29 4.56
C GLN A 357 -13.69 8.26 5.67
N ASN A 358 -13.32 9.54 5.52
CA ASN A 358 -13.80 10.58 6.42
C ASN A 358 -15.10 11.15 5.86
N PRO A 359 -16.26 10.94 6.53
CA PRO A 359 -17.56 11.40 6.04
C PRO A 359 -17.84 12.89 6.30
N GLN A 360 -16.82 13.69 6.65
CA GLN A 360 -16.98 15.12 6.94
C GLN A 360 -17.12 15.95 5.67
#